data_AF-R9J0M6-F1
#
_entry.id   AF-R9J0M6-F1
#
_cell.length_a   1.000
_cell.length_b   1.000
_cell.length_c   1.000
_cell.angle_alpha   90.00
_cell.angle_beta   90.00
_cell.angle_gamma   90.00
#
_symmetry.space_group_name_H-M   'P 1'
#
loop_
_entity.id
_entity.type
_entity.pdbx_description
1 polymer ?
#
loop_
_entity_poly.entity_id
_entity_poly.type
_entity_poly.pdbx_seq_one_letter_code
_entity_poly.pdbx_strand_id
1 'polypeptide(L)'
;MTGKGSVNHNSRKFHAKNTDPERSCMNVEYCNENIKDVYHELFDEALARYNEKQTRSDHIFGDYYEKICSGKQEKPFHEIILQIGNKDDMGAKSEDGQLAAKIFDEYMRDFQRRNPTLRNCDEITHDNYLSKCPSASSENLDIARYACDFLLCS
;
A
#
# COMPACT_ATOMS: atom_id res chain seq x y z
N MET A 1 12.05 7.32 -10.05
CA MET A 1 12.40 6.43 -8.92
C MET A 1 11.46 6.74 -7.77
N THR A 2 10.33 6.04 -7.72
CA THR A 2 9.34 6.13 -6.66
C THR A 2 8.68 4.76 -6.64
N GLY A 3 8.82 4.02 -5.54
CA GLY A 3 8.27 2.65 -5.41
C GLY A 3 9.01 1.76 -4.40
N LYS A 4 10.35 1.81 -4.35
CA LYS A 4 11.11 1.07 -3.31
C LYS A 4 10.98 1.69 -1.91
N GLY A 5 10.47 2.91 -1.80
CA GLY A 5 10.36 3.65 -0.54
C GLY A 5 9.17 3.20 0.31
N SER A 6 7.96 3.13 -0.27
CA SER A 6 6.73 2.75 0.48
C SER A 6 6.78 1.29 0.87
N VAL A 7 7.00 0.36 -0.06
CA VAL A 7 7.00 -1.08 0.21
C VAL A 7 8.06 -1.48 1.25
N ASN A 8 9.29 -0.97 1.14
CA ASN A 8 10.32 -1.27 2.14
C ASN A 8 10.05 -0.63 3.50
N HIS A 9 9.36 0.52 3.52
CA HIS A 9 8.92 1.16 4.74
C HIS A 9 7.78 0.35 5.37
N ASN A 10 6.77 -0.04 4.58
CA ASN A 10 5.60 -0.79 5.01
C ASN A 10 6.00 -2.14 5.59
N SER A 11 6.83 -2.91 4.86
CA SER A 11 7.40 -4.20 5.30
C SER A 11 8.53 -4.09 6.34
N ARG A 12 8.83 -2.87 6.83
CA ARG A 12 9.87 -2.59 7.84
C ARG A 12 11.24 -3.22 7.53
N LYS A 13 11.59 -3.34 6.25
CA LYS A 13 12.94 -3.76 5.80
C LYS A 13 14.04 -2.81 6.27
N PHE A 14 13.67 -1.59 6.66
CA PHE A 14 14.52 -0.68 7.43
C PHE A 14 13.69 -0.02 8.53
N HIS A 15 14.33 0.30 9.66
CA HIS A 15 13.70 1.04 10.74
C HIS A 15 13.91 2.53 10.54
N ALA A 16 12.82 3.25 10.30
CA ALA A 16 12.84 4.70 10.28
C ALA A 16 12.90 5.25 11.72
N LYS A 17 13.50 6.42 11.91
CA LYS A 17 13.67 7.06 13.23
C LYS A 17 12.35 7.30 13.97
N ASN A 18 11.24 7.20 13.25
CA ASN A 18 9.88 7.42 13.71
C ASN A 18 9.08 6.13 13.89
N THR A 19 9.74 5.01 14.15
CA THR A 19 9.11 3.71 14.42
C THR A 19 9.69 3.12 15.68
N ASP A 20 8.86 2.45 16.48
CA ASP A 20 9.27 1.64 17.63
C ASP A 20 9.57 0.23 17.11
N PRO A 21 10.85 -0.17 17.01
CA PRO A 21 11.19 -1.50 16.49
C PRO A 21 10.55 -2.62 17.34
N GLU A 22 10.43 -2.41 18.65
CA GLU A 22 9.88 -3.40 19.59
C GLU A 22 8.40 -3.68 19.35
N ARG A 23 7.67 -2.72 18.78
CA ARG A 23 6.25 -2.87 18.43
C ARG A 23 6.01 -3.37 17.01
N SER A 24 7.06 -3.55 16.20
CA SER A 24 6.88 -4.04 14.82
C SER A 24 6.24 -5.42 14.76
N CYS A 25 6.38 -6.22 15.81
CA CYS A 25 5.69 -7.50 15.96
C CYS A 25 4.17 -7.39 16.12
N MET A 26 3.65 -6.19 16.40
CA MET A 26 2.22 -5.91 16.51
C MET A 26 1.59 -5.49 15.18
N ASN A 27 2.41 -5.29 14.13
CA ASN A 27 1.91 -5.00 12.81
C ASN A 27 1.18 -6.22 12.22
N VAL A 28 0.11 -5.96 11.49
CA VAL A 28 -0.66 -7.00 10.78
C VAL A 28 -0.49 -6.77 9.29
N GLU A 29 0.00 -7.77 8.58
CA GLU A 29 0.13 -7.77 7.13
C GLU A 29 -1.00 -8.62 6.54
N TYR A 30 -1.85 -8.03 5.69
CA TYR A 30 -2.94 -8.78 5.02
C TYR A 30 -2.59 -9.13 3.56
N CYS A 31 -1.72 -8.34 2.92
CA CYS A 31 -1.22 -8.60 1.56
C CYS A 31 0.22 -8.10 1.43
N ASN A 32 1.05 -8.85 0.73
CA ASN A 32 2.44 -8.49 0.41
C ASN A 32 2.87 -9.25 -0.83
N GLU A 33 2.18 -8.95 -1.92
CA GLU A 33 2.42 -9.52 -3.23
C GLU A 33 3.44 -8.67 -3.98
N ASN A 34 4.25 -9.33 -4.80
CA ASN A 34 5.14 -8.62 -5.70
C ASN A 34 4.30 -7.91 -6.78
N ILE A 35 4.34 -6.58 -6.77
CA ILE A 35 3.61 -5.75 -7.73
C ILE A 35 3.82 -6.18 -9.19
N LYS A 36 5.02 -6.62 -9.58
CA LYS A 36 5.28 -7.07 -10.95
C LYS A 36 4.44 -8.32 -11.28
N ASP A 37 4.33 -9.25 -10.33
CA ASP A 37 3.56 -10.48 -10.50
C ASP A 37 2.05 -10.16 -10.59
N VAL A 38 1.56 -9.20 -9.80
CA VAL A 38 0.17 -8.73 -9.88
C VAL A 38 -0.12 -8.06 -11.23
N TYR A 39 0.81 -7.30 -11.78
CA TYR A 39 0.65 -6.73 -13.13
C TYR A 39 0.52 -7.82 -14.20
N HIS A 40 1.33 -8.88 -14.11
CA HIS A 40 1.24 -10.00 -15.03
C HIS A 40 -0.10 -10.73 -14.91
N GLU A 41 -0.56 -10.98 -13.68
CA GLU A 41 -1.88 -11.58 -13.41
C GLU A 41 -3.01 -10.78 -14.06
N LEU A 42 -2.99 -9.45 -13.92
CA LEU A 42 -4.08 -8.58 -14.36
C LEU A 42 -4.04 -8.25 -15.86
N PHE A 43 -2.86 -8.08 -16.44
CA PHE A 43 -2.72 -7.38 -17.72
C PHE A 43 -2.11 -8.20 -18.86
N ASP A 44 -1.50 -9.36 -18.62
CA ASP A 44 -0.82 -10.11 -19.69
C ASP A 44 -1.80 -10.56 -20.79
N GLU A 45 -2.99 -11.03 -20.41
CA GLU A 45 -4.02 -11.42 -21.38
C GLU A 45 -4.51 -10.21 -22.20
N ALA A 46 -4.71 -9.07 -21.55
CA ALA A 46 -5.10 -7.83 -22.22
C ALA A 46 -4.01 -7.30 -23.15
N LEU A 47 -2.74 -7.41 -22.74
CA LEU A 47 -1.57 -7.03 -23.52
C LEU A 47 -1.45 -7.90 -24.78
N ALA A 48 -1.62 -9.22 -24.66
CA ALA A 48 -1.61 -10.12 -25.81
C ALA A 48 -2.68 -9.72 -26.84
N ARG A 49 -3.93 -9.53 -26.39
CA ARG A 49 -5.04 -9.08 -27.26
C ARG A 49 -4.80 -7.70 -27.89
N TYR A 50 -4.12 -6.80 -27.19
CA TYR A 50 -3.76 -5.49 -27.72
C TYR A 50 -2.70 -5.60 -28.82
N ASN A 51 -1.63 -6.38 -28.57
CA ASN A 51 -0.50 -6.56 -29.48
C ASN A 51 -0.89 -7.29 -30.78
N GLU A 52 -1.78 -8.28 -30.71
CA GLU A 52 -2.30 -9.00 -31.90
C GLU A 52 -2.97 -8.06 -32.92
N LYS A 53 -3.51 -6.93 -32.47
CA LYS A 53 -4.19 -5.94 -33.32
C LYS A 53 -3.24 -4.87 -33.88
N GLN A 54 -1.98 -4.83 -33.44
CA GLN A 54 -1.03 -3.81 -33.87
C GLN A 54 -0.36 -4.24 -35.18
N THR A 55 -0.40 -3.35 -36.19
CA THR A 55 0.34 -3.53 -37.45
C THR A 55 1.71 -2.85 -37.43
N ARG A 56 1.91 -1.92 -36.50
CA ARG A 56 3.12 -1.14 -36.33
C ARG A 56 3.98 -1.71 -35.21
N SER A 57 5.24 -2.04 -35.51
CA SER A 57 6.16 -2.65 -34.55
C SER A 57 6.49 -1.75 -33.36
N ASP A 58 6.46 -0.42 -33.53
CA ASP A 58 6.72 0.54 -32.45
C ASP A 58 5.56 0.71 -31.46
N HIS A 59 4.38 0.16 -31.77
CA HIS A 59 3.23 0.13 -30.86
C HIS A 59 3.15 -1.14 -30.02
N ILE A 60 3.94 -2.17 -30.38
CA ILE A 60 4.01 -3.45 -29.66
C ILE A 60 5.00 -3.29 -28.51
N PHE A 61 4.61 -3.75 -27.32
CA PHE A 61 5.49 -3.76 -26.15
C PHE A 61 5.32 -5.07 -25.37
N GLY A 62 6.39 -5.51 -24.70
CA GLY A 62 6.47 -6.85 -24.10
C GLY A 62 5.98 -6.94 -22.66
N ASP A 63 6.23 -5.91 -21.85
CA ASP A 63 5.93 -5.92 -20.41
C ASP A 63 5.18 -4.62 -20.06
N TYR A 64 3.94 -4.78 -19.56
CA TYR A 64 3.10 -3.63 -19.24
C TYR A 64 3.59 -2.89 -17.99
N TYR A 65 4.10 -3.60 -16.98
CA TYR A 65 4.66 -2.99 -15.78
C TYR A 65 5.88 -2.10 -16.12
N GLU A 66 6.76 -2.57 -17.00
CA GLU A 66 7.91 -1.79 -17.47
C GLU A 66 7.48 -0.57 -18.29
N LYS A 67 6.41 -0.70 -19.09
CA LYS A 67 5.80 0.43 -19.80
C LYS A 67 5.28 1.49 -18.84
N ILE A 68 4.59 1.10 -17.77
CA ILE A 68 4.11 2.05 -16.75
C ILE A 68 5.30 2.70 -16.02
N CYS A 69 6.30 1.92 -15.61
CA CYS A 69 7.47 2.43 -14.88
C CYS A 69 8.35 3.38 -15.71
N SER A 70 8.43 3.20 -17.03
CA SER A 70 9.16 4.07 -17.95
C SER A 70 8.32 5.27 -18.43
N GLY A 71 7.00 5.17 -18.31
CA GLY A 71 6.06 6.24 -18.59
C GLY A 71 6.16 7.42 -17.60
N LYS A 72 5.61 8.56 -18.02
CA LYS A 72 5.49 9.75 -17.15
C LYS A 72 4.04 10.06 -16.75
N GLN A 73 3.08 9.35 -17.34
CA GLN A 73 1.66 9.63 -17.19
C GLN A 73 1.08 8.90 -15.98
N GLU A 74 1.42 7.62 -15.84
CA GLU A 74 0.85 6.73 -14.84
C GLU A 74 1.85 6.42 -13.72
N LYS A 75 1.32 6.12 -12.53
CA LYS A 75 2.11 5.56 -11.43
C LYS A 75 1.94 4.05 -11.41
N PRO A 76 2.99 3.28 -11.05
CA PRO A 76 2.84 1.84 -10.87
C PRO A 76 1.82 1.46 -9.81
N PHE A 77 1.55 2.30 -8.81
CA PHE A 77 0.49 2.09 -7.82
C PHE A 77 0.12 3.42 -7.14
N HIS A 78 -0.95 3.38 -6.36
CA HIS A 78 -1.42 4.46 -5.52
C HIS A 78 -1.49 4.01 -4.06
N GLU A 79 -0.85 4.78 -3.17
CA GLU A 79 -0.89 4.54 -1.73
C GLU A 79 -2.08 5.29 -1.10
N ILE A 80 -2.82 4.62 -0.22
CA ILE A 80 -3.84 5.23 0.63
C ILE A 80 -3.45 4.98 2.09
N ILE A 81 -3.51 6.05 2.89
CA ILE A 81 -3.31 5.97 4.33
C ILE A 81 -4.66 6.17 5.01
N LEU A 82 -5.07 5.20 5.82
CA LEU A 82 -6.30 5.28 6.63
C LEU A 82 -5.93 5.41 8.11
N GLN A 83 -6.66 6.26 8.83
CA GLN A 83 -6.46 6.52 10.25
C GLN A 83 -7.81 6.77 10.92
N ILE A 84 -8.02 6.19 12.11
CA ILE A 84 -9.18 6.45 12.98
C ILE A 84 -8.65 7.21 14.20
N GLY A 85 -9.24 8.37 14.48
CA GLY A 85 -8.81 9.29 15.54
C GLY A 85 -7.37 9.79 15.40
N ASN A 86 -6.73 10.10 16.51
CA ASN A 86 -5.38 10.65 16.67
C ASN A 86 -4.76 10.17 18.01
N LYS A 87 -3.65 10.76 18.49
CA LYS A 87 -3.02 10.27 19.76
C LYS A 87 -3.89 10.52 20.99
N ASP A 88 -4.69 11.58 20.95
CA ASP A 88 -5.33 12.14 22.14
C ASP A 88 -6.56 11.30 22.50
N ASP A 89 -7.15 10.61 21.51
CA ASP A 89 -8.31 9.71 21.65
C ASP A 89 -7.98 8.23 21.35
N MET A 90 -7.16 7.94 20.34
CA MET A 90 -6.92 6.58 19.81
C MET A 90 -5.48 6.10 20.01
N GLY A 91 -4.86 6.44 21.15
CA GLY A 91 -3.53 5.95 21.50
C GLY A 91 -3.47 4.41 21.52
N ALA A 92 -2.42 3.81 20.97
CA ALA A 92 -2.32 2.35 20.77
C ALA A 92 -2.61 1.48 22.02
N LYS A 93 -2.33 2.00 23.22
CA LYS A 93 -2.55 1.30 24.50
C LYS A 93 -3.92 1.56 25.13
N SER A 94 -4.71 2.49 24.61
CA SER A 94 -6.04 2.80 25.12
C SER A 94 -7.08 1.77 24.65
N GLU A 95 -8.21 1.69 25.36
CA GLU A 95 -9.35 0.87 24.93
C GLU A 95 -9.87 1.30 23.55
N ASP A 96 -9.90 2.62 23.31
CA ASP A 96 -10.31 3.21 22.04
C ASP A 96 -9.32 2.88 20.90
N GLY A 97 -8.00 2.89 21.15
CA GLY A 97 -7.00 2.46 20.18
C GLY A 97 -7.15 0.98 19.81
N GLN A 98 -7.43 0.11 20.79
CA GLN A 98 -7.73 -1.30 20.54
C GLN A 98 -9.04 -1.51 19.76
N LEU A 99 -10.05 -0.67 20.01
CA LEU A 99 -11.29 -0.67 19.24
C LEU A 99 -11.05 -0.23 17.79
N ALA A 100 -10.26 0.83 17.56
CA ALA A 100 -9.88 1.28 16.24
C ALA A 100 -9.15 0.17 15.45
N ALA A 101 -8.23 -0.56 16.10
CA ALA A 101 -7.55 -1.70 15.49
C ALA A 101 -8.52 -2.81 15.04
N LYS A 102 -9.53 -3.14 15.85
CA LYS A 102 -10.57 -4.11 15.48
C LYS A 102 -11.44 -3.64 14.31
N ILE A 103 -11.86 -2.37 14.33
CA ILE A 103 -12.63 -1.77 13.23
C ILE A 103 -11.81 -1.82 11.92
N PHE A 104 -10.50 -1.57 11.99
CA PHE A 104 -9.61 -1.68 10.84
C PHE A 104 -9.49 -3.11 10.32
N ASP A 105 -9.31 -4.11 11.19
CA ASP A 105 -9.25 -5.52 10.80
C ASP A 105 -10.52 -5.95 10.06
N GLU A 106 -11.70 -5.59 10.59
CA GLU A 106 -12.99 -5.86 9.93
C GLU A 106 -13.11 -5.13 8.58
N TYR A 107 -12.75 -3.84 8.53
CA TYR A 107 -12.78 -3.06 7.31
C TYR A 107 -11.89 -3.69 6.22
N MET A 108 -10.69 -4.13 6.59
CA MET A 108 -9.70 -4.63 5.65
C MET A 108 -10.04 -5.99 5.07
N ARG A 109 -10.52 -6.94 5.90
CA ARG A 109 -10.95 -8.27 5.45
C ARG A 109 -11.99 -8.22 4.34
N ASP A 110 -12.81 -7.17 4.33
CA ASP A 110 -13.86 -6.96 3.33
C ASP A 110 -13.51 -5.93 2.25
N PHE A 111 -12.32 -5.33 2.29
CA PHE A 111 -11.96 -4.23 1.38
C PHE A 111 -11.97 -4.65 -0.09
N GLN A 112 -11.25 -5.72 -0.43
CA GLN A 112 -11.14 -6.20 -1.79
C GLN A 112 -12.51 -6.60 -2.36
N ARG A 113 -13.37 -7.19 -1.52
CA ARG A 113 -14.75 -7.56 -1.86
C ARG A 113 -15.62 -6.34 -2.17
N ARG A 114 -15.43 -5.24 -1.45
CA ARG A 114 -16.16 -3.97 -1.66
C ARG A 114 -15.63 -3.17 -2.85
N ASN A 115 -14.36 -3.36 -3.22
CA ASN A 115 -13.68 -2.61 -4.27
C ASN A 115 -13.10 -3.54 -5.34
N PRO A 116 -13.94 -4.24 -6.13
CA PRO A 116 -13.46 -5.24 -7.10
C PRO A 116 -12.62 -4.67 -8.25
N THR A 117 -12.64 -3.34 -8.46
CA THR A 117 -11.84 -2.64 -9.48
C THR A 117 -10.48 -2.16 -8.93
N LEU A 118 -10.23 -2.34 -7.63
CA LEU A 118 -8.91 -2.10 -7.04
C LEU A 118 -8.24 -3.44 -6.85
N ARG A 119 -6.93 -3.52 -7.04
CA ARG A 119 -6.15 -4.70 -6.65
C ARG A 119 -5.11 -4.31 -5.61
N ASN A 120 -5.26 -4.86 -4.41
CA ASN A 120 -4.29 -4.67 -3.32
C ASN A 120 -3.01 -5.45 -3.68
N CYS A 121 -1.84 -4.83 -3.52
CA CYS A 121 -0.54 -5.48 -3.70
C CYS A 121 0.30 -5.48 -2.42
N ASP A 122 0.18 -4.46 -1.57
CA ASP A 122 0.85 -4.38 -0.26
C ASP A 122 -0.11 -3.73 0.72
N GLU A 123 -0.31 -4.36 1.88
CA GLU A 123 -1.31 -4.01 2.85
C GLU A 123 -0.81 -4.34 4.27
N ILE A 124 -0.51 -3.29 5.05
CA ILE A 124 0.02 -3.44 6.40
C ILE A 124 -0.65 -2.43 7.35
N THR A 125 -1.23 -2.95 8.44
CA THR A 125 -1.56 -2.16 9.62
C THR A 125 -0.32 -1.98 10.46
N HIS A 126 0.00 -0.72 10.78
CA HIS A 126 1.13 -0.38 11.63
C HIS A 126 0.63 0.08 13.01
N ASP A 127 1.05 -0.64 14.04
CA ASP A 127 0.82 -0.29 15.46
C ASP A 127 2.12 0.20 16.15
N ASN A 128 3.13 0.50 15.34
CA ASN A 128 4.50 0.73 15.79
C ASN A 128 5.06 2.11 15.41
N TYR A 129 4.23 3.08 15.03
CA TYR A 129 4.73 4.41 14.70
C TYR A 129 5.10 5.21 15.96
N LEU A 130 6.31 5.78 15.97
CA LEU A 130 6.77 6.78 16.93
C LEU A 130 6.92 8.15 16.26
N SER A 131 6.04 9.11 16.55
CA SER A 131 6.31 10.57 16.54
C SER A 131 6.78 11.34 15.29
N LYS A 132 7.29 10.77 14.19
CA LYS A 132 7.93 11.56 13.10
C LYS A 132 7.66 11.09 11.67
N CYS A 133 6.41 11.22 11.21
CA CYS A 133 6.17 11.33 9.76
C CYS A 133 6.35 12.80 9.34
N PRO A 134 7.29 13.17 8.45
CA PRO A 134 7.62 14.57 8.14
C PRO A 134 6.49 15.39 7.49
N SER A 135 5.39 14.74 7.09
CA SER A 135 4.20 15.37 6.51
C SER A 135 3.18 15.86 7.55
N ALA A 136 3.38 15.60 8.85
CA ALA A 136 2.52 16.08 9.91
C ALA A 136 3.36 16.82 10.97
N SER A 137 2.98 18.06 11.26
CA SER A 137 3.63 18.95 12.22
C SER A 137 3.82 18.30 13.60
N SER A 138 5.02 18.52 14.14
CA SER A 138 5.48 18.36 15.53
C SER A 138 4.46 17.95 16.60
N GLU A 139 4.68 16.76 17.17
CA GLU A 139 4.69 16.42 18.62
C GLU A 139 4.21 14.99 18.86
N ASN A 140 5.14 14.07 19.19
CA ASN A 140 4.95 12.79 19.89
C ASN A 140 3.55 12.15 19.79
N LEU A 141 3.34 11.20 18.88
CA LEU A 141 2.05 10.51 18.70
C LEU A 141 2.23 9.00 18.47
N ASP A 142 1.65 8.16 19.36
CA ASP A 142 1.31 6.74 19.16
C ASP A 142 -0.06 6.70 18.47
N ILE A 143 -0.14 6.35 17.17
CA ILE A 143 -1.42 6.27 16.44
C ILE A 143 -1.44 5.00 15.60
N ALA A 144 -2.54 4.24 15.66
CA ALA A 144 -2.82 3.18 14.70
C ALA A 144 -3.00 3.81 13.30
N ARG A 145 -2.04 3.55 12.42
CA ARG A 145 -2.08 4.01 11.03
C ARG A 145 -2.01 2.81 10.12
N TYR A 146 -2.79 2.90 9.06
CA TYR A 146 -2.82 1.88 8.04
C TYR A 146 -2.32 2.49 6.74
N ALA A 147 -1.39 1.81 6.08
CA ALA A 147 -0.88 2.20 4.77
C ALA A 147 -1.08 1.03 3.82
N CYS A 148 -1.59 1.32 2.63
CA CYS A 148 -1.93 0.29 1.67
C CYS A 148 -1.72 0.78 0.25
N ASP A 149 -1.04 -0.05 -0.54
CA ASP A 149 -0.67 0.21 -1.91
C ASP A 149 -1.61 -0.58 -2.83
N PHE A 150 -2.34 0.17 -3.66
CA PHE A 150 -3.35 -0.35 -4.58
C PHE A 150 -2.98 -0.08 -6.03
N LEU A 151 -3.31 -1.03 -6.91
CA LEU A 151 -3.48 -0.78 -8.34
C LEU A 151 -4.92 -0.36 -8.60
N LEU A 152 -5.08 0.80 -9.25
CA LEU A 152 -6.33 1.17 -9.88
C LEU A 152 -6.42 0.40 -11.20
N CYS A 153 -7.26 -0.64 -11.25
CA CYS A 153 -7.57 -1.32 -12.50
C CYS A 153 -8.67 -0.50 -13.20
N SER A 154 -8.27 0.46 -14.04
CA SER A 154 -9.18 1.20 -14.93
C SER A 154 -9.33 0.51 -16.28
#